data_AF-A0A3C1YAB2-F1
#
_entry.id   AF-A0A3C1YAB2-F1
#
_cell.length_a   1.000
_cell.length_b   1.000
_cell.length_c   1.000
_cell.angle_alpha   90.00
_cell.angle_beta   90.00
_cell.angle_gamma   90.00
#
_symmetry.space_group_name_H-M   'P 1'
#
loop_
_entity.id
_entity.type
_entity.pdbx_description
1 polymer ?
#
loop_
_entity_poly.entity_id
_entity_poly.type
_entity_poly.pdbx_seq_one_letter_code
_entity_poly.pdbx_strand_id
1 'polypeptide(L)' 'GNLDPETGQQIFALLRRCAEEGTAVIMATHNLALVEQYPARTLRCEAKALHTS' A
#
# COMPACT_ATOMS: atom_id res chain seq x y z
N GLY A 1 -4.50 5.19 -11.24
CA GLY A 1 -3.79 6.47 -11.06
C GLY A 1 -2.71 6.55 -12.10
N ASN A 2 -2.46 7.72 -12.70
CA ASN A 2 -1.48 7.90 -13.78
C ASN A 2 -0.02 7.96 -13.28
N LEU A 3 0.29 7.25 -12.20
CA LEU A 3 1.67 7.08 -11.73
C LEU A 3 2.26 5.92 -12.51
N ASP A 4 3.40 6.16 -13.15
CA ASP A 4 4.18 5.07 -13.71
C ASP A 4 4.65 4.12 -12.58
N PRO A 5 4.94 2.85 -12.91
CA PRO A 5 5.30 1.85 -11.91
C PRO A 5 6.54 2.20 -11.08
N GLU A 6 7.52 2.90 -11.65
CA GLU A 6 8.78 3.24 -10.98
C GLU A 6 8.54 4.31 -9.91
N THR A 7 7.88 5.41 -10.27
CA THR A 7 7.50 6.45 -9.31
C THR A 7 6.61 5.89 -8.20
N GLY A 8 5.70 4.97 -8.54
CA GLY A 8 4.86 4.29 -7.55
C GLY A 8 5.65 3.49 -6.51
N GLN A 9 6.72 2.80 -6.93
CA GLN A 9 7.60 2.06 -6.02
C GLN A 9 8.39 2.99 -5.09
N GLN A 10 8.92 4.10 -5.61
CA GLN A 10 9.66 5.08 -4.79
C GLN A 10 8.77 5.69 -3.69
N ILE A 11 7.53 6.06 -4.05
CA ILE A 11 6.54 6.56 -3.08
C ILE A 11 6.24 5.49 -2.03
N PHE A 12 6.07 4.23 -2.45
CA PHE A 12 5.80 3.13 -1.51
C PHE A 12 6.95 2.92 -0.52
N ALA A 13 8.20 2.93 -1.00
CA ALA A 13 9.38 2.79 -0.16
C ALA A 13 9.50 3.95 0.86
N LEU A 14 9.24 5.19 0.44
CA LEU A 14 9.22 6.34 1.34
C LEU A 14 8.16 6.18 2.43
N LEU A 15 6.94 5.84 2.05
CA LEU A 15 5.82 5.66 2.99
C LEU A 15 6.07 4.52 3.97
N ARG A 16 6.71 3.42 3.51
CA ARG A 16 7.14 2.31 4.37
C ARG A 16 8.13 2.79 5.42
N ARG A 17 9.14 3.56 5.02
CA ARG A 17 10.14 4.12 5.94
C ARG A 17 9.50 5.05 6.98
N CYS A 18 8.58 5.93 6.58
CA CYS A 18 7.83 6.76 7.53
C CYS A 18 7.05 5.91 8.55
N ALA A 19 6.50 4.77 8.11
CA ALA A 19 5.81 3.84 8.99
C ALA A 19 6.75 3.17 10.00
N GLU A 20 7.95 2.78 9.57
CA GLU A 20 8.99 2.21 10.42
C GLU A 20 9.54 3.23 11.43
N GLU A 21 9.53 4.52 11.09
CA GLU A 21 9.89 5.63 11.98
C GLU A 21 8.76 5.98 12.99
N GLY A 22 7.65 5.23 12.99
CA GLY A 22 6.57 5.34 13.97
C GLY A 22 5.34 6.12 13.50
N THR A 23 5.31 6.57 12.26
CA THR A 23 4.13 7.25 11.69
C THR A 23 3.07 6.23 11.28
N ALA A 24 1.81 6.42 11.67
CA ALA A 24 0.74 5.58 11.15
C ALA A 24 0.47 5.90 9.66
N VAL A 25 0.65 4.93 8.77
CA VAL A 25 0.42 5.07 7.33
C VAL A 25 -0.65 4.08 6.86
N ILE A 26 -1.66 4.57 6.13
CA ILE A 26 -2.67 3.76 5.45
C ILE A 26 -2.55 4.02 3.96
N MET A 27 -2.37 2.94 3.18
CA MET A 27 -2.30 3.02 1.73
C MET A 27 -3.49 2.30 1.09
N ALA A 28 -4.17 2.98 0.17
CA ALA A 28 -5.14 2.37 -0.73
C ALA A 28 -4.51 2.23 -2.11
N THR A 29 -4.44 1.00 -2.62
CA THR A 29 -3.87 0.70 -3.94
C THR A 29 -4.68 -0.36 -4.67
N HIS A 30 -4.68 -0.28 -6.00
CA HIS A 30 -5.19 -1.34 -6.90
C HIS A 30 -4.05 -2.22 -7.44
N ASN A 31 -2.79 -1.87 -7.13
CA ASN A 31 -1.62 -2.62 -7.54
C ASN A 31 -1.29 -3.70 -6.50
N LEU A 32 -1.77 -4.92 -6.75
CA LEU A 32 -1.58 -6.07 -5.85
C LEU A 32 -0.13 -6.56 -5.80
N ALA A 33 0.66 -6.35 -6.86
CA ALA A 33 2.07 -6.74 -6.86
C ALA A 33 2.87 -6.00 -5.79
N LEU A 34 2.51 -4.74 -5.48
CA LEU A 34 3.13 -4.00 -4.38
C LEU A 34 2.79 -4.60 -3.01
N VAL A 35 1.57 -5.11 -2.84
CA VAL A 35 1.15 -5.77 -1.59
C VAL A 35 1.93 -7.06 -1.37
N GLU A 36 2.16 -7.83 -2.45
CA GLU A 36 2.96 -9.06 -2.40
C GLU A 36 4.44 -8.78 -2.11
N GLN A 37 5.01 -7.73 -2.72
CA GLN A 37 6.42 -7.33 -2.49
C GLN A 37 6.66 -6.77 -1.09
N TYR A 38 5.66 -6.10 -0.50
CA TYR A 38 5.78 -5.43 0.79
C TYR A 38 4.67 -5.88 1.76
N PRO A 39 4.76 -7.12 2.29
CA PRO A 39 3.74 -7.66 3.18
C PRO A 39 3.52 -6.74 4.39
N ALA A 40 2.25 -6.49 4.67
CA ALA A 40 1.73 -5.70 5.79
C ALA A 40 0.27 -6.11 6.04
N ARG A 41 -0.30 -5.63 7.15
CA ARG A 41 -1.73 -5.82 7.44
C ARG A 41 -2.56 -5.26 6.27
N THR A 42 -3.26 -6.13 5.57
CA THR A 42 -4.00 -5.78 4.35
C THR A 42 -5.50 -5.93 4.58
N LEU A 43 -6.26 -4.95 4.09
CA LEU A 43 -7.71 -5.00 4.02
C LEU A 43 -8.13 -4.95 2.56
N ARG A 44 -8.97 -5.89 2.16
CA ARG A 44 -9.57 -5.95 0.82
C ARG A 44 -10.87 -5.15 0.82
N CYS A 45 -10.99 -4.20 -0.10
CA CYS A 45 -12.17 -3.35 -0.23
C CYS A 45 -13.03 -3.82 -1.41
N GLU A 46 -14.20 -4.40 -1.11
CA GLU A 46 -15.10 -4.96 -2.11
C GLU A 46 -16.55 -4.67 -1.72
N ALA A 47 -17.42 -4.41 -2.70
CA ALA A 47 -18.85 -4.15 -2.48
C ALA A 47 -19.18 -3.13 -1.35
N LYS A 48 -18.36 -2.07 -1.21
CA LYS A 48 -18.45 -1.04 -0.15
C LYS A 48 -18.22 -1.57 1.27
N ALA A 49 -17.56 -2.72 1.41
CA ALA A 49 -17.13 -3.32 2.68
C ALA A 49 -15.62 -3.55 2.70
N LEU A 50 -15.04 -3.60 3.90
CA LEU A 50 -13.64 -3.94 4.13
C LEU A 50 -13.55 -5.33 4.76
N HIS A 51 -12.72 -6.19 4.18
CA HIS A 51 -12.47 -7.55 4.62
C HIS A 51 -11.00 -7.68 5.02
N THR A 52 -10.73 -8.34 6.14
CA THR A 52 -9.35 -8.74 6.49
C THR A 52 -8.90 -9.84 5.53
N SER A 53 -7.76 -9.62 4.87
CA SER A 53 -7.08 -10.65 4.07
C SER A 53 -6.20 -11.53 4.94
#